data_AF-A0AA51DY80-F1
#
_entry.id   AF-A0AA51DY80-F1
#
_cell.length_a   1.000
_cell.length_b   1.000
_cell.length_c   1.000
_cell.angle_alpha   90.00
_cell.angle_beta   90.00
_cell.angle_gamma   90.00
#
_symmetry.space_group_name_H-M   'P 1'
#
loop_
_entity.id
_entity.type
_entity.pdbx_description
1 polymer ?
#
loop_
_entity_poly.entity_id
_entity_poly.type
_entity_poly.pdbx_seq_one_letter_code
_entity_poly.pdbx_strand_id
1 'polypeptide(L)'
;MSYLIAVDSGHGMETPGKRTPAIPEAWFNKKKGECIHEKEFNKPTAEYLIKALERCGFKTLNVSPGMEDVPLTDRWKAANAAKADAFISKHYNASTGKWGSANGIETIISQYAGLDSKKLANLVQAELVRTHKRTDRGVKADIVQSDINIAVLRNTNMPAILTESGFMDNQTEAKTMLDPDFQRVDAEACCRGICKYFGVTYKEDVKMPKGDITRNSSKEDIKWLQEKLNKAVPDCQYVPFKVDGIYSQKVRIGVLSYWESRGWKQDGKDTGWIVGSGTRETLAKLK
;
A
#
# COMPACT_ATOMS: atom_id res chain seq x y z
N MET A 1 -13.40 18.95 -1.61
CA MET A 1 -13.14 18.65 -0.17
C MET A 1 -12.16 17.50 -0.12
N SER A 2 -11.22 17.48 0.84
CA SER A 2 -10.26 16.38 1.01
C SER A 2 -10.66 15.58 2.25
N TYR A 3 -10.94 14.29 2.08
CA TYR A 3 -11.34 13.38 3.16
C TYR A 3 -10.12 13.00 4.02
N LEU A 4 -10.32 12.85 5.32
CA LEU A 4 -9.34 12.39 6.29
C LEU A 4 -9.55 10.90 6.61
N ILE A 5 -8.53 10.08 6.33
CA ILE A 5 -8.56 8.65 6.63
C ILE A 5 -7.66 8.36 7.83
N ALA A 6 -8.24 7.85 8.91
CA ALA A 6 -7.47 7.31 10.03
C ALA A 6 -6.99 5.90 9.66
N VAL A 7 -5.67 5.69 9.72
CA VAL A 7 -5.03 4.41 9.40
C VAL A 7 -4.38 3.86 10.66
N ASP A 8 -4.71 2.61 10.95
CA ASP A 8 -4.24 1.87 12.10
C ASP A 8 -3.43 0.65 11.65
N SER A 9 -2.21 0.51 12.17
CA SER A 9 -1.44 -0.73 12.09
C SER A 9 -1.63 -1.54 13.37
N GLY A 10 -2.34 -2.66 13.27
CA GLY A 10 -2.69 -3.51 14.40
C GLY A 10 -1.50 -3.89 15.27
N HIS A 11 -1.72 -3.95 16.59
CA HIS A 11 -0.77 -4.44 17.59
C HIS A 11 0.54 -3.62 17.71
N GLY A 12 1.45 -4.12 18.53
CA GLY A 12 2.87 -3.76 18.60
C GLY A 12 3.75 -5.02 18.67
N MET A 13 5.07 -4.85 18.66
CA MET A 13 6.03 -5.96 18.68
C MET A 13 5.87 -6.89 19.88
N GLU A 14 5.51 -6.32 21.04
CA GLU A 14 5.39 -7.07 22.29
C GLU A 14 3.96 -7.59 22.57
N THR A 15 3.00 -7.39 21.67
CA THR A 15 1.63 -7.86 21.90
C THR A 15 1.62 -9.40 22.02
N PRO A 16 1.17 -9.96 23.15
CA PRO A 16 1.25 -11.40 23.40
C PRO A 16 0.49 -12.22 22.35
N GLY A 17 1.18 -13.23 21.78
CA GLY A 17 0.59 -14.22 20.87
C GLY A 17 0.38 -13.74 19.43
N LYS A 18 0.62 -12.46 19.12
CA LYS A 18 0.43 -11.88 17.78
C LYS A 18 1.66 -12.06 16.90
N ARG A 19 1.94 -13.31 16.55
CA ARG A 19 3.11 -13.73 15.78
C ARG A 19 2.89 -15.07 15.07
N THR A 20 3.67 -15.34 14.04
CA THR A 20 3.74 -16.66 13.38
C THR A 20 4.22 -17.73 14.37
N PRO A 21 3.97 -19.03 14.10
CA PRO A 21 4.81 -20.08 14.66
C PRO A 21 6.28 -19.89 14.22
N ALA A 22 7.22 -20.60 14.86
CA ALA A 22 8.63 -20.52 14.50
C ALA A 22 8.84 -20.91 13.02
N ILE A 23 9.55 -20.06 12.26
CA ILE A 23 9.72 -20.25 10.82
C ILE A 23 10.64 -21.45 10.53
N PRO A 24 10.28 -22.33 9.59
CA PRO A 24 10.99 -23.60 9.39
C PRO A 24 12.33 -23.45 8.64
N GLU A 25 12.55 -22.30 8.02
CA GLU A 25 13.73 -21.94 7.23
C GLU A 25 13.95 -20.43 7.29
N ALA A 26 15.08 -19.93 6.77
CA ALA A 26 15.32 -18.50 6.71
C ALA A 26 14.41 -17.82 5.67
N TRP A 27 13.71 -16.76 6.07
CA TRP A 27 12.86 -15.95 5.19
C TRP A 27 13.33 -14.50 5.22
N PHE A 28 13.70 -13.95 4.07
CA PHE A 28 14.22 -12.59 3.95
C PHE A 28 15.37 -12.33 4.96
N ASN A 29 15.16 -11.46 5.95
CA ASN A 29 16.12 -11.13 6.99
C ASN A 29 15.92 -11.90 8.31
N LYS A 30 15.03 -12.91 8.33
CA LYS A 30 14.74 -13.74 9.50
C LYS A 30 15.42 -15.10 9.42
N LYS A 31 15.94 -15.58 10.55
CA LYS A 31 16.61 -16.86 10.69
C LYS A 31 15.60 -17.97 11.00
N LYS A 32 15.93 -19.20 10.58
CA LYS A 32 15.20 -20.40 10.98
C LYS A 32 15.02 -20.43 12.50
N GLY A 33 13.80 -20.72 12.96
CA GLY A 33 13.44 -20.79 14.38
C GLY A 33 12.95 -19.48 14.98
N GLU A 34 13.11 -18.33 14.29
CA GLU A 34 12.51 -17.07 14.73
C GLU A 34 11.00 -17.04 14.45
N CYS A 35 10.28 -16.18 15.15
CA CYS A 35 8.89 -15.85 14.80
C CYS A 35 8.85 -14.47 14.13
N ILE A 36 7.82 -14.24 13.33
CA ILE A 36 7.52 -12.93 12.75
C ILE A 36 6.31 -12.37 13.49
N HIS A 37 6.45 -11.19 14.07
CA HIS A 37 5.36 -10.53 14.78
C HIS A 37 4.36 -9.96 13.78
N GLU A 38 3.08 -9.96 14.10
CA GLU A 38 2.03 -9.44 13.23
C GLU A 38 2.30 -7.98 12.83
N LYS A 39 2.87 -7.22 13.77
CA LYS A 39 3.30 -5.83 13.56
C LYS A 39 4.26 -5.65 12.39
N GLU A 40 5.10 -6.64 12.12
CA GLU A 40 6.09 -6.63 11.02
C GLU A 40 5.41 -6.74 9.65
N PHE A 41 4.17 -7.23 9.60
CA PHE A 41 3.32 -7.18 8.41
C PHE A 41 2.42 -5.94 8.40
N ASN A 42 1.81 -5.63 9.55
CA ASN A 42 0.80 -4.56 9.69
C ASN A 42 1.39 -3.18 9.40
N LYS A 43 2.53 -2.85 10.02
CA LYS A 43 3.11 -1.50 9.93
C LYS A 43 3.54 -1.14 8.51
N PRO A 44 4.36 -1.94 7.80
CA PRO A 44 4.76 -1.58 6.43
C PRO A 44 3.55 -1.44 5.50
N THR A 45 2.56 -2.33 5.62
CA THR A 45 1.34 -2.28 4.81
C THR A 45 0.52 -1.02 5.08
N ALA A 46 0.38 -0.62 6.35
CA ALA A 46 -0.27 0.64 6.72
C ALA A 46 0.50 1.87 6.20
N GLU A 47 1.83 1.86 6.24
CA GLU A 47 2.66 2.94 5.69
C GLU A 47 2.55 3.06 4.17
N TYR A 48 2.50 1.92 3.45
CA TYR A 48 2.20 1.94 2.02
C TYR A 48 0.78 2.46 1.75
N LEU A 49 -0.19 2.10 2.58
CA LEU A 49 -1.58 2.58 2.43
C LEU A 49 -1.65 4.10 2.61
N ILE A 50 -0.99 4.65 3.62
CA ILE A 50 -0.91 6.09 3.85
C ILE A 50 -0.36 6.80 2.62
N LYS A 51 0.77 6.32 2.06
CA LYS A 51 1.37 6.89 0.84
C LYS A 51 0.41 6.83 -0.36
N ALA A 52 -0.29 5.70 -0.53
CA ALA A 52 -1.25 5.52 -1.61
C ALA A 52 -2.45 6.47 -1.50
N LEU A 53 -2.97 6.64 -0.29
CA LEU A 53 -4.07 7.56 0.03
C LEU A 53 -3.65 9.02 -0.22
N GLU A 54 -2.50 9.44 0.27
CA GLU A 54 -1.96 10.79 0.03
C GLU A 54 -1.76 11.06 -1.45
N ARG A 55 -1.22 10.09 -2.20
CA ARG A 55 -1.08 10.18 -3.67
C ARG A 55 -2.43 10.43 -4.34
N CYS A 56 -3.50 9.77 -3.87
CA CYS A 56 -4.86 9.94 -4.37
C CYS A 56 -5.57 11.21 -3.87
N GLY A 57 -4.96 12.01 -2.99
CA GLY A 57 -5.47 13.30 -2.52
C GLY A 57 -6.24 13.26 -1.19
N PHE A 58 -6.18 12.13 -0.48
CA PHE A 58 -6.69 12.03 0.89
C PHE A 58 -5.71 12.68 1.87
N LYS A 59 -6.24 13.21 2.97
CA LYS A 59 -5.47 13.43 4.20
C LYS A 59 -5.42 12.12 4.98
N THR A 60 -4.37 11.93 5.77
CA THR A 60 -4.15 10.71 6.56
C THR A 60 -3.87 11.07 8.01
N LEU A 61 -4.29 10.18 8.92
CA LEU A 61 -3.91 10.20 10.33
C LEU A 61 -3.43 8.79 10.70
N ASN A 62 -2.14 8.64 10.98
CA ASN A 62 -1.62 7.37 11.49
C ASN A 62 -1.81 7.31 13.01
N VAL A 63 -2.71 6.46 13.49
CA VAL A 63 -3.05 6.36 14.92
C VAL A 63 -2.15 5.37 15.67
N SER A 64 -1.27 4.65 14.98
CA SER A 64 -0.34 3.67 15.55
C SER A 64 0.97 3.56 14.74
N PRO A 65 1.76 4.65 14.62
CA PRO A 65 2.90 4.74 13.71
C PRO A 65 4.15 3.95 14.12
N GLY A 66 4.30 3.67 15.42
CA GLY A 66 5.49 3.04 15.99
C GLY A 66 5.52 1.52 15.86
N MET A 67 6.57 0.92 16.43
CA MET A 67 6.67 -0.53 16.59
C MET A 67 6.02 -0.99 17.90
N GLU A 68 5.90 -0.09 18.86
CA GLU A 68 5.27 -0.28 20.15
C GLU A 68 3.75 -0.39 20.01
N ASP A 69 3.11 -1.04 20.99
CA ASP A 69 1.66 -1.15 20.99
C ASP A 69 1.05 0.16 21.49
N VAL A 70 0.17 0.76 20.68
CA VAL A 70 -0.66 1.89 21.11
C VAL A 70 -1.95 1.33 21.71
N PRO A 71 -2.38 1.75 22.91
CA PRO A 71 -3.62 1.28 23.51
C PRO A 71 -4.81 1.46 22.56
N LEU A 72 -5.69 0.45 22.48
CA LEU A 72 -6.87 0.51 21.58
C LEU A 72 -7.71 1.78 21.83
N THR A 73 -7.82 2.21 23.09
CA THR A 73 -8.51 3.46 23.48
C THR A 73 -7.97 4.68 22.80
N ASP A 74 -6.65 4.77 22.68
CA ASP A 74 -5.98 5.97 22.17
C ASP A 74 -6.13 6.03 20.66
N ARG A 75 -6.09 4.87 19.99
CA ARG A 75 -6.31 4.74 18.55
C ARG A 75 -7.66 5.30 18.12
N TRP A 76 -8.77 4.83 18.73
CA TRP A 76 -10.11 5.31 18.34
C TRP A 76 -10.43 6.71 18.88
N LYS A 77 -9.90 7.12 20.04
CA LYS A 77 -10.03 8.50 20.53
C LYS A 77 -9.38 9.50 19.58
N ALA A 78 -8.19 9.20 19.09
CA ALA A 78 -7.48 10.06 18.13
C ALA A 78 -8.28 10.22 16.83
N ALA A 79 -8.79 9.11 16.27
CA ALA A 79 -9.62 9.14 15.06
C ALA A 79 -10.93 9.95 15.26
N ASN A 80 -11.61 9.75 16.38
CA ASN A 80 -12.84 10.48 16.72
C ASN A 80 -12.58 11.98 16.93
N ALA A 81 -11.52 12.33 17.66
CA ALA A 81 -11.14 13.72 17.92
C ALA A 81 -10.79 14.47 16.63
N ALA A 82 -10.11 13.79 15.70
CA ALA A 82 -9.78 14.32 14.39
C ALA A 82 -10.96 14.38 13.42
N LYS A 83 -12.12 13.80 13.78
CA LYS A 83 -13.30 13.67 12.92
C LYS A 83 -12.95 13.02 11.58
N ALA A 84 -12.18 11.93 11.62
CA ALA A 84 -11.85 11.19 10.40
C ALA A 84 -13.12 10.73 9.66
N ASP A 85 -13.06 10.71 8.33
CA ASP A 85 -14.15 10.29 7.46
C ASP A 85 -14.25 8.76 7.33
N ALA A 86 -13.15 8.05 7.57
CA ALA A 86 -13.13 6.59 7.73
C ALA A 86 -11.96 6.13 8.61
N PHE A 87 -12.11 4.95 9.20
CA PHE A 87 -11.07 4.26 9.98
C PHE A 87 -10.71 2.91 9.35
N ILE A 88 -9.44 2.73 9.02
CA ILE A 88 -8.92 1.53 8.34
C ILE A 88 -7.86 0.88 9.21
N SER A 89 -8.14 -0.30 9.75
CA SER A 89 -7.16 -1.10 10.49
C SER A 89 -6.57 -2.22 9.64
N LYS A 90 -5.24 -2.34 9.64
CA LYS A 90 -4.49 -3.36 8.89
C LYS A 90 -4.01 -4.45 9.84
N HIS A 91 -4.40 -5.69 9.54
CA HIS A 91 -4.10 -6.91 10.28
C HIS A 91 -3.77 -8.08 9.34
N TYR A 92 -3.22 -9.14 9.93
CA TYR A 92 -3.10 -10.46 9.30
C TYR A 92 -3.56 -11.55 10.28
N ASN A 93 -4.32 -12.50 9.75
CA ASN A 93 -5.11 -13.43 10.55
C ASN A 93 -4.25 -14.55 11.11
N ALA A 94 -4.76 -15.27 12.09
CA ALA A 94 -4.25 -16.58 12.51
C ALA A 94 -5.43 -17.47 12.91
N SER A 95 -5.31 -18.77 12.66
CA SER A 95 -6.35 -19.74 12.99
C SER A 95 -6.10 -20.42 14.34
N THR A 96 -4.95 -21.09 14.49
CA THR A 96 -4.63 -21.90 15.68
C THR A 96 -3.32 -21.51 16.34
N GLY A 97 -2.55 -20.59 15.73
CA GLY A 97 -1.19 -20.27 16.19
C GLY A 97 -0.19 -21.41 15.95
N LYS A 98 -0.58 -22.42 15.17
CA LYS A 98 0.26 -23.53 14.69
C LYS A 98 0.17 -23.57 13.17
N TRP A 99 1.24 -24.04 12.52
CA TRP A 99 1.25 -24.17 11.06
C TRP A 99 0.06 -25.01 10.57
N GLY A 100 -0.75 -24.44 9.68
CA GLY A 100 -1.99 -25.03 9.19
C GLY A 100 -2.36 -24.58 7.77
N SER A 101 -3.58 -24.91 7.36
CA SER A 101 -4.07 -24.71 5.98
C SER A 101 -5.13 -23.61 5.83
N ALA A 102 -5.55 -22.98 6.93
CA ALA A 102 -6.42 -21.79 6.87
C ALA A 102 -5.75 -20.73 5.98
N ASN A 103 -6.52 -20.12 5.10
CA ASN A 103 -6.00 -19.17 4.10
C ASN A 103 -7.13 -18.25 3.64
N GLY A 104 -6.74 -17.19 2.93
CA GLY A 104 -7.68 -16.26 2.31
C GLY A 104 -7.79 -14.91 3.01
N ILE A 105 -8.58 -14.04 2.41
CA ILE A 105 -8.73 -12.65 2.81
C ILE A 105 -10.13 -12.44 3.39
N GLU A 106 -10.23 -11.73 4.51
CA GLU A 106 -11.49 -11.24 5.05
C GLU A 106 -11.39 -9.77 5.47
N THR A 107 -12.54 -9.11 5.53
CA THR A 107 -12.67 -7.78 6.10
C THR A 107 -13.68 -7.81 7.23
N ILE A 108 -13.27 -7.35 8.40
CA ILE A 108 -14.05 -7.35 9.63
C ILE A 108 -14.70 -5.98 9.82
N ILE A 109 -15.96 -6.00 10.24
CA ILE A 109 -16.72 -4.84 10.71
C ILE A 109 -17.30 -5.13 12.10
N SER A 110 -17.65 -4.09 12.84
CA SER A 110 -18.43 -4.26 14.07
C SER A 110 -19.82 -4.85 13.75
N GLN A 111 -20.35 -5.70 14.63
CA GLN A 111 -21.74 -6.15 14.58
C GLN A 111 -22.75 -4.99 14.63
N TYR A 112 -22.36 -3.86 15.23
CA TYR A 112 -23.17 -2.65 15.30
C TYR A 112 -22.92 -1.70 14.12
N ALA A 113 -22.14 -2.12 13.13
CA ALA A 113 -21.78 -1.27 12.01
C ALA A 113 -22.97 -0.94 11.12
N GLY A 114 -23.11 0.34 10.79
CA GLY A 114 -24.07 0.85 9.83
C GLY A 114 -23.78 0.43 8.38
N LEU A 115 -24.66 0.87 7.47
CA LEU A 115 -24.56 0.56 6.04
C LEU A 115 -23.26 1.07 5.40
N ASP A 116 -22.71 2.18 5.91
CA ASP A 116 -21.49 2.77 5.36
C ASP A 116 -20.25 1.90 5.57
N SER A 117 -20.02 1.37 6.78
CA SER A 117 -18.93 0.43 7.03
C SER A 117 -19.09 -0.84 6.20
N LYS A 118 -20.32 -1.34 6.04
CA LYS A 118 -20.61 -2.50 5.18
C LYS A 118 -20.25 -2.22 3.72
N LYS A 119 -20.63 -1.05 3.19
CA LYS A 119 -20.31 -0.65 1.82
C LYS A 119 -18.80 -0.49 1.62
N LEU A 120 -18.12 0.20 2.53
CA LEU A 120 -16.67 0.36 2.51
C LEU A 120 -15.95 -1.00 2.56
N ALA A 121 -16.35 -1.88 3.48
CA ALA A 121 -15.77 -3.21 3.63
C ALA A 121 -15.92 -4.06 2.36
N ASN A 122 -17.10 -4.08 1.74
CA ASN A 122 -17.31 -4.85 0.52
C ASN A 122 -16.46 -4.33 -0.66
N LEU A 123 -16.32 -3.02 -0.81
CA LEU A 123 -15.49 -2.43 -1.87
C LEU A 123 -14.00 -2.74 -1.67
N VAL A 124 -13.52 -2.68 -0.43
CA VAL A 124 -12.14 -3.01 -0.08
C VAL A 124 -11.87 -4.52 -0.22
N GLN A 125 -12.75 -5.36 0.30
CA GLN A 125 -12.68 -6.83 0.18
C GLN A 125 -12.57 -7.26 -1.28
N ALA A 126 -13.45 -6.74 -2.15
CA ALA A 126 -13.46 -7.08 -3.56
C ALA A 126 -12.13 -6.70 -4.26
N GLU A 127 -11.54 -5.56 -3.94
CA GLU A 127 -10.25 -5.17 -4.50
C GLU A 127 -9.09 -6.03 -4.00
N LEU A 128 -9.07 -6.37 -2.71
CA LEU A 128 -8.05 -7.24 -2.12
C LEU A 128 -8.08 -8.64 -2.75
N VAL A 129 -9.26 -9.25 -2.81
CA VAL A 129 -9.47 -10.58 -3.42
C VAL A 129 -9.11 -10.57 -4.91
N ARG A 130 -9.58 -9.57 -5.67
CA ARG A 130 -9.25 -9.43 -7.10
C ARG A 130 -7.75 -9.32 -7.34
N THR A 131 -7.06 -8.59 -6.47
CA THR A 131 -5.63 -8.31 -6.63
C THR A 131 -4.77 -9.53 -6.31
N HIS A 132 -5.04 -10.18 -5.17
CA HIS A 132 -4.22 -11.28 -4.68
C HIS A 132 -4.64 -12.65 -5.21
N LYS A 133 -5.86 -12.76 -5.76
CA LYS A 133 -6.44 -14.03 -6.25
C LYS A 133 -6.42 -15.13 -5.19
N ARG A 134 -6.66 -14.73 -3.93
CA ARG A 134 -6.76 -15.64 -2.77
C ARG A 134 -8.22 -15.97 -2.49
N THR A 135 -8.44 -16.99 -1.65
CA THR A 135 -9.76 -17.38 -1.17
C THR A 135 -10.50 -16.19 -0.59
N ASP A 136 -11.70 -15.90 -1.10
CA ASP A 136 -12.58 -14.86 -0.57
C ASP A 136 -13.34 -15.40 0.63
N ARG A 137 -13.05 -14.88 1.82
CA ARG A 137 -13.75 -15.25 3.07
C ARG A 137 -14.86 -14.26 3.41
N GLY A 138 -15.06 -13.25 2.56
CA GLY A 138 -16.10 -12.23 2.66
C GLY A 138 -15.89 -11.20 3.76
N VAL A 139 -16.92 -10.37 3.92
CA VAL A 139 -17.04 -9.43 5.03
C VAL A 139 -17.65 -10.14 6.23
N LYS A 140 -17.02 -10.04 7.41
CA LYS A 140 -17.46 -10.68 8.65
C LYS A 140 -17.79 -9.66 9.73
N ALA A 141 -18.79 -9.98 10.55
CA ALA A 141 -19.03 -9.28 11.81
C ALA A 141 -18.18 -9.91 12.92
N ASP A 142 -17.69 -9.09 13.83
CA ASP A 142 -16.87 -9.46 14.99
C ASP A 142 -17.41 -10.58 15.89
N ILE A 143 -18.73 -10.76 16.03
CA ILE A 143 -19.30 -11.88 16.80
C ILE A 143 -18.99 -13.27 16.22
N VAL A 144 -18.55 -13.32 14.97
CA VAL A 144 -18.16 -14.59 14.31
C VAL A 144 -16.71 -14.97 14.67
N GLN A 145 -15.96 -14.08 15.34
CA GLN A 145 -14.57 -14.30 15.75
C GLN A 145 -14.42 -13.99 17.24
N SER A 146 -14.82 -14.97 18.06
CA SER A 146 -14.50 -15.03 19.48
C SER A 146 -12.98 -14.81 19.65
N ASP A 147 -12.60 -13.87 20.52
CA ASP A 147 -11.24 -13.43 20.88
C ASP A 147 -10.63 -12.23 20.12
N ILE A 148 -11.31 -11.64 19.12
CA ILE A 148 -10.83 -10.39 18.51
C ILE A 148 -11.38 -9.19 19.29
N ASN A 149 -10.50 -8.54 20.05
CA ASN A 149 -10.81 -7.24 20.66
C ASN A 149 -10.82 -6.14 19.58
N ILE A 150 -11.90 -6.05 18.81
CA ILE A 150 -12.12 -5.01 17.80
C ILE A 150 -12.67 -3.71 18.40
N ALA A 151 -12.31 -3.37 19.64
CA ALA A 151 -12.78 -2.15 20.30
C ALA A 151 -12.57 -0.89 19.44
N VAL A 152 -11.55 -0.87 18.58
CA VAL A 152 -11.32 0.20 17.60
C VAL A 152 -12.47 0.38 16.61
N LEU A 153 -13.12 -0.68 16.13
CA LEU A 153 -14.26 -0.55 15.21
C LEU A 153 -15.58 -0.25 15.93
N ARG A 154 -15.72 -0.68 17.19
CA ARG A 154 -16.95 -0.45 17.99
C ARG A 154 -17.07 0.98 18.50
N ASN A 155 -15.94 1.63 18.81
CA ASN A 155 -15.91 2.94 19.48
C ASN A 155 -15.58 4.10 18.53
N THR A 156 -15.46 3.84 17.23
CA THR A 156 -15.26 4.88 16.21
C THR A 156 -16.60 5.46 15.77
N ASN A 157 -16.62 6.78 15.50
CA ASN A 157 -17.82 7.52 15.08
C ASN A 157 -18.02 7.57 13.56
N MET A 158 -17.06 7.05 12.80
CA MET A 158 -17.03 7.04 11.34
C MET A 158 -17.07 5.61 10.81
N PRO A 159 -17.33 5.39 9.50
CA PRO A 159 -17.23 4.07 8.89
C PRO A 159 -15.85 3.44 9.17
N ALA A 160 -15.86 2.24 9.74
CA ALA A 160 -14.66 1.57 10.23
C ALA A 160 -14.59 0.13 9.74
N ILE A 161 -13.41 -0.26 9.23
CA ILE A 161 -13.11 -1.61 8.78
C ILE A 161 -11.75 -2.08 9.31
N LEU A 162 -11.60 -3.39 9.43
CA LEU A 162 -10.31 -4.05 9.68
C LEU A 162 -10.10 -5.09 8.58
N THR A 163 -8.97 -5.05 7.89
CA THR A 163 -8.67 -6.04 6.84
C THR A 163 -7.70 -7.09 7.36
N GLU A 164 -7.99 -8.35 7.08
CA GLU A 164 -7.15 -9.50 7.34
C GLU A 164 -6.67 -10.08 5.99
N SER A 165 -5.47 -9.70 5.56
CA SER A 165 -5.00 -9.94 4.18
C SER A 165 -4.35 -11.33 3.95
N GLY A 166 -4.58 -12.28 4.87
CA GLY A 166 -4.06 -13.65 4.84
C GLY A 166 -3.68 -14.14 6.24
N PHE A 167 -3.28 -15.40 6.35
CA PHE A 167 -3.02 -16.10 7.61
C PHE A 167 -1.52 -16.22 7.90
N MET A 168 -1.06 -15.67 9.03
CA MET A 168 0.34 -15.77 9.48
C MET A 168 0.71 -17.16 10.00
N ASP A 169 -0.27 -18.03 10.28
CA ASP A 169 -0.04 -19.45 10.58
C ASP A 169 -0.28 -20.38 9.37
N ASN A 170 -0.38 -19.81 8.17
CA ASN A 170 -0.22 -20.50 6.90
C ASN A 170 1.16 -20.21 6.33
N GLN A 171 2.00 -21.24 6.20
CA GLN A 171 3.41 -21.05 5.83
C GLN A 171 3.61 -20.34 4.48
N THR A 172 2.78 -20.65 3.48
CA THR A 172 2.85 -20.02 2.16
C THR A 172 2.42 -18.57 2.22
N GLU A 173 1.27 -18.28 2.84
CA GLU A 173 0.80 -16.91 2.96
C GLU A 173 1.75 -16.07 3.82
N ALA A 174 2.19 -16.57 4.98
CA ALA A 174 3.12 -15.87 5.87
C ALA A 174 4.41 -15.45 5.16
N LYS A 175 5.03 -16.36 4.41
CA LYS A 175 6.24 -16.05 3.63
C LYS A 175 5.96 -14.98 2.57
N THR A 176 4.86 -15.10 1.82
CA THR A 176 4.50 -14.10 0.79
C THR A 176 4.13 -12.74 1.39
N MET A 177 3.44 -12.71 2.53
CA MET A 177 3.00 -11.47 3.19
C MET A 177 4.16 -10.66 3.77
N LEU A 178 5.30 -11.30 4.03
CA LEU A 178 6.52 -10.62 4.44
C LEU A 178 7.22 -9.87 3.29
N ASP A 179 6.89 -10.20 2.03
CA ASP A 179 7.44 -9.53 0.86
C ASP A 179 6.98 -8.06 0.82
N PRO A 180 7.89 -7.06 0.81
CA PRO A 180 7.52 -5.66 0.65
C PRO A 180 6.68 -5.38 -0.60
N ASP A 181 6.87 -6.14 -1.68
CA ASP A 181 6.05 -6.01 -2.88
C ASP A 181 4.61 -6.48 -2.64
N PHE A 182 4.38 -7.54 -1.86
CA PHE A 182 3.04 -7.97 -1.45
C PHE A 182 2.38 -6.90 -0.58
N GLN A 183 3.07 -6.40 0.44
CA GLN A 183 2.56 -5.39 1.38
C GLN A 183 2.13 -4.10 0.66
N ARG A 184 2.94 -3.66 -0.30
CA ARG A 184 2.59 -2.52 -1.16
C ARG A 184 1.40 -2.83 -2.05
N VAL A 185 1.37 -3.98 -2.73
CA VAL A 185 0.23 -4.37 -3.59
C VAL A 185 -1.08 -4.45 -2.80
N ASP A 186 -1.01 -4.97 -1.57
CA ASP A 186 -2.13 -5.05 -0.63
C ASP A 186 -2.65 -3.66 -0.23
N ALA A 187 -1.75 -2.75 0.13
CA ALA A 187 -2.07 -1.36 0.42
C ALA A 187 -2.72 -0.66 -0.77
N GLU A 188 -2.22 -0.87 -1.99
CA GLU A 188 -2.79 -0.29 -3.20
C GLU A 188 -4.20 -0.83 -3.51
N ALA A 189 -4.44 -2.13 -3.26
CA ALA A 189 -5.77 -2.71 -3.37
C ALA A 189 -6.76 -2.10 -2.36
N CYS A 190 -6.32 -1.94 -1.11
CA CYS A 190 -7.12 -1.27 -0.09
C CYS A 190 -7.43 0.19 -0.50
N CYS A 191 -6.43 0.94 -0.98
CA CYS A 191 -6.61 2.31 -1.47
C CYS A 191 -7.62 2.39 -2.62
N ARG A 192 -7.59 1.47 -3.58
CA ARG A 192 -8.60 1.40 -4.65
C ARG A 192 -10.02 1.23 -4.12
N GLY A 193 -10.21 0.37 -3.12
CA GLY A 193 -11.53 0.16 -2.48
C GLY A 193 -12.02 1.43 -1.77
N ILE A 194 -11.12 2.13 -1.06
CA ILE A 194 -11.41 3.40 -0.38
C ILE A 194 -11.73 4.50 -1.41
N CYS A 195 -10.96 4.61 -2.49
CA CYS A 195 -11.21 5.53 -3.60
C CYS A 195 -12.62 5.33 -4.19
N LYS A 196 -13.02 4.07 -4.44
CA LYS A 196 -14.37 3.72 -4.90
C LYS A 196 -15.45 4.13 -3.92
N TYR A 197 -15.23 3.95 -2.61
CA TYR A 197 -16.20 4.34 -1.58
C TYR A 197 -16.46 5.85 -1.57
N PHE A 198 -15.39 6.65 -1.62
CA PHE A 198 -15.46 8.11 -1.57
C PHE A 198 -15.70 8.79 -2.93
N GLY A 199 -15.77 8.03 -4.03
CA GLY A 199 -15.88 8.59 -5.38
C GLY A 199 -14.65 9.37 -5.82
N VAL A 200 -13.47 9.04 -5.28
CA VAL A 200 -12.19 9.67 -5.62
C VAL A 200 -11.50 8.86 -6.72
N THR A 201 -10.94 9.54 -7.71
CA THR A 201 -10.13 8.88 -8.76
C THR A 201 -8.85 8.31 -8.15
N TYR A 202 -8.72 6.98 -8.18
CA TYR A 202 -7.46 6.32 -7.82
C TYR A 202 -6.35 6.72 -8.79
N LYS A 203 -5.19 7.09 -8.25
CA LYS A 203 -3.99 7.40 -9.02
C LYS A 203 -3.02 6.24 -8.92
N GLU A 204 -2.71 5.64 -10.06
CA GLU A 204 -1.83 4.47 -10.16
C GLU A 204 -0.49 4.68 -9.44
N ASP A 205 -0.02 3.61 -8.80
CA ASP A 205 1.33 3.56 -8.26
C ASP A 205 2.32 3.24 -9.37
N VAL A 206 2.75 4.28 -10.07
CA VAL A 206 3.70 4.14 -11.18
C VAL A 206 5.08 3.87 -10.59
N LYS A 207 5.39 2.57 -10.43
CA LYS A 207 6.69 2.11 -9.94
C LYS A 207 7.80 2.68 -10.80
N MET A 208 8.82 3.24 -10.14
CA MET A 208 10.06 3.59 -10.82
C MET A 208 10.66 2.32 -11.44
N PRO A 209 11.00 2.35 -12.73
CA PRO A 209 11.69 1.25 -13.40
C PRO A 209 12.97 0.87 -12.66
N LYS A 210 13.22 -0.43 -12.44
CA LYS A 210 14.42 -0.93 -11.73
C LYS A 210 15.67 -0.86 -12.62
N GLY A 211 15.52 -1.14 -13.92
CA GLY A 211 16.58 -1.08 -14.92
C GLY A 211 16.61 0.25 -15.67
N ASP A 212 17.65 0.44 -16.47
CA ASP A 212 17.76 1.59 -17.34
C ASP A 212 16.65 1.59 -18.39
N ILE A 213 16.11 2.78 -18.67
CA ILE A 213 15.04 2.92 -19.64
C ILE A 213 15.68 3.22 -20.99
N THR A 214 15.40 2.35 -21.94
CA THR A 214 15.84 2.45 -23.33
C THR A 214 14.63 2.27 -24.25
N ARG A 215 14.85 2.42 -25.55
CA ARG A 215 13.84 2.11 -26.58
C ARG A 215 13.29 0.68 -26.55
N ASN A 216 13.99 -0.25 -25.93
CA ASN A 216 13.61 -1.66 -25.85
C ASN A 216 13.01 -2.04 -24.48
N SER A 217 12.87 -1.08 -23.57
CA SER A 217 12.25 -1.31 -22.25
C SER A 217 10.75 -1.59 -22.39
N SER A 218 10.13 -2.05 -21.31
CA SER A 218 8.69 -2.31 -21.29
C SER A 218 7.88 -1.03 -21.60
N LYS A 219 6.66 -1.21 -22.12
CA LYS A 219 5.76 -0.07 -22.37
C LYS A 219 5.49 0.70 -21.08
N GLU A 220 5.42 0.01 -19.96
CA GLU A 220 5.17 0.56 -18.63
C GLU A 220 6.34 1.44 -18.16
N ASP A 221 7.58 1.00 -18.35
CA ASP A 221 8.77 1.79 -17.98
C ASP A 221 8.87 3.06 -18.84
N ILE A 222 8.56 2.94 -20.13
CA ILE A 222 8.59 4.08 -21.05
C ILE A 222 7.45 5.06 -20.72
N LYS A 223 6.25 4.56 -20.38
CA LYS A 223 5.14 5.41 -19.92
C LYS A 223 5.50 6.15 -18.64
N TRP A 224 6.13 5.47 -17.68
CA TRP A 224 6.64 6.12 -16.46
C TRP A 224 7.60 7.26 -16.79
N LEU A 225 8.57 7.03 -17.70
CA LEU A 225 9.49 8.09 -18.12
C LEU A 225 8.74 9.24 -18.78
N GLN A 226 7.79 8.93 -19.65
CA GLN A 226 7.01 9.92 -20.37
C GLN A 226 6.22 10.82 -19.41
N GLU A 227 5.52 10.23 -18.45
CA GLU A 227 4.75 10.96 -17.43
C GLU A 227 5.65 11.86 -16.58
N LYS A 228 6.82 11.35 -16.18
CA LYS A 228 7.76 12.13 -15.36
C LYS A 228 8.37 13.29 -16.13
N LEU A 229 8.76 13.10 -17.39
CA LEU A 229 9.30 14.17 -18.23
C LEU A 229 8.24 15.24 -18.55
N ASN A 230 6.99 14.83 -18.83
CA ASN A 230 5.88 15.77 -19.03
C ASN A 230 5.68 16.72 -17.84
N LYS A 231 5.98 16.27 -16.63
CA LYS A 231 5.96 17.12 -15.42
C LYS A 231 7.25 17.93 -15.23
N ALA A 232 8.40 17.36 -15.59
CA ALA A 232 9.70 17.92 -15.28
C ALA A 232 10.10 19.10 -16.17
N VAL A 233 9.70 19.06 -17.45
CA VAL A 233 10.09 20.04 -18.48
C VAL A 233 8.90 20.45 -19.34
N PRO A 234 7.82 20.98 -18.74
CA PRO A 234 6.59 21.29 -19.47
C PRO A 234 6.76 22.35 -20.55
N ASP A 235 7.80 23.19 -20.45
CA ASP A 235 8.08 24.28 -21.39
C ASP A 235 9.01 23.89 -22.55
N CYS A 236 9.47 22.63 -22.61
CA CYS A 236 10.24 22.14 -23.75
C CYS A 236 9.33 22.09 -24.99
N GLN A 237 9.79 22.59 -26.14
CA GLN A 237 9.03 22.66 -27.40
C GLN A 237 8.35 21.32 -27.81
N TYR A 238 8.87 20.19 -27.35
CA TYR A 238 8.38 18.85 -27.68
C TYR A 238 7.68 18.13 -26.52
N VAL A 239 7.43 18.82 -25.41
CA VAL A 239 6.79 18.33 -24.17
C VAL A 239 5.62 19.27 -23.82
N PRO A 240 4.44 18.77 -23.40
CA PRO A 240 4.12 17.38 -23.12
C PRO A 240 3.90 16.55 -24.39
N PHE A 241 4.34 15.29 -24.35
CA PHE A 241 4.05 14.29 -25.37
C PHE A 241 3.03 13.24 -24.87
N LYS A 242 2.45 12.48 -25.80
CA LYS A 242 1.51 11.40 -25.49
C LYS A 242 2.20 10.31 -24.65
N VAL A 243 1.50 9.81 -23.64
CA VAL A 243 1.93 8.66 -22.81
C VAL A 243 1.48 7.36 -23.48
N ASP A 244 2.25 6.90 -24.46
CA ASP A 244 1.94 5.73 -25.30
C ASP A 244 2.88 4.54 -25.09
N GLY A 245 3.96 4.71 -24.32
CA GLY A 245 4.97 3.69 -24.10
C GLY A 245 5.95 3.53 -25.25
N ILE A 246 6.07 4.53 -26.14
CA ILE A 246 7.01 4.54 -27.26
C ILE A 246 8.14 5.54 -26.97
N TYR A 247 9.38 5.05 -26.91
CA TYR A 247 10.56 5.90 -26.72
C TYR A 247 10.94 6.58 -28.04
N SER A 248 10.20 7.62 -28.40
CA SER A 248 10.42 8.37 -29.65
C SER A 248 11.58 9.37 -29.56
N GLN A 249 11.94 9.96 -30.71
CA GLN A 249 12.87 11.09 -30.77
C GLN A 249 12.46 12.24 -29.83
N LYS A 250 11.15 12.48 -29.66
CA LYS A 250 10.63 13.52 -28.75
C LYS A 250 10.92 13.18 -27.28
N VAL A 251 10.78 11.91 -26.89
CA VAL A 251 11.12 11.45 -25.53
C VAL A 251 12.61 11.64 -25.27
N ARG A 252 13.46 11.26 -26.23
CA ARG A 252 14.91 11.48 -26.17
C ARG A 252 15.26 12.96 -26.00
N ILE A 253 14.63 13.86 -26.76
CA ILE A 253 14.83 15.32 -26.59
C ILE A 253 14.36 15.76 -25.19
N GLY A 254 13.22 15.28 -24.71
CA GLY A 254 12.75 15.56 -23.35
C GLY A 254 13.76 15.13 -22.27
N VAL A 255 14.43 13.99 -22.43
CA VAL A 255 15.52 13.55 -21.54
C VAL A 255 16.70 14.52 -21.57
N LEU A 256 17.14 14.92 -22.77
CA LEU A 256 18.25 15.87 -22.93
C LEU A 256 17.91 17.24 -22.32
N SER A 257 16.71 17.77 -22.61
CA SER A 257 16.24 19.03 -22.02
C SER A 257 16.12 18.95 -20.50
N TYR A 258 15.69 17.81 -19.97
CA TYR A 258 15.69 17.59 -18.52
C TYR A 258 17.11 17.63 -17.95
N TRP A 259 18.08 16.92 -18.54
CA TRP A 259 19.46 16.97 -18.08
C TRP A 259 20.08 18.37 -18.16
N GLU A 260 19.81 19.09 -19.25
CA GLU A 260 20.24 20.47 -19.43
C GLU A 260 19.68 21.39 -18.34
N SER A 261 18.37 21.28 -18.03
CA SER A 261 17.73 22.05 -16.95
C SER A 261 18.33 21.79 -15.56
N ARG A 262 19.08 20.70 -15.41
CA ARG A 262 19.77 20.30 -14.17
C ARG A 262 21.28 20.61 -14.19
N GLY A 263 21.80 21.11 -15.30
CA GLY A 263 23.24 21.29 -15.51
C GLY A 263 24.02 19.97 -15.62
N TRP A 264 23.34 18.87 -16.00
CA TRP A 264 23.94 17.54 -16.07
C TRP A 264 24.42 17.21 -17.48
N LYS A 265 25.43 16.33 -17.57
CA LYS A 265 25.80 15.64 -18.81
C LYS A 265 26.09 16.61 -19.98
N GLN A 266 26.73 17.73 -19.66
CA GLN A 266 27.04 18.82 -20.60
C GLN A 266 28.26 18.53 -21.49
N ASP A 267 28.93 17.39 -21.30
CA ASP A 267 30.12 17.00 -22.07
C ASP A 267 29.81 16.43 -23.48
N GLY A 268 28.52 16.33 -23.82
CA GLY A 268 28.04 15.87 -25.13
C GLY A 268 28.17 14.36 -25.37
N LYS A 269 28.67 13.58 -24.41
CA LYS A 269 28.84 12.12 -24.56
C LYS A 269 27.54 11.35 -24.39
N ASP A 270 26.59 11.94 -23.67
CA ASP A 270 25.31 11.34 -23.36
C ASP A 270 24.28 11.59 -24.47
N THR A 271 23.74 10.51 -25.02
CA THR A 271 22.89 10.59 -26.22
C THR A 271 21.40 10.80 -25.93
N GLY A 272 20.98 10.70 -24.67
CA GLY A 272 19.58 10.79 -24.26
C GLY A 272 18.74 9.54 -24.58
N TRP A 273 19.37 8.45 -25.03
CA TRP A 273 18.68 7.19 -25.36
C TRP A 273 18.63 6.17 -24.21
N ILE A 274 19.44 6.40 -23.18
CA ILE A 274 19.55 5.52 -22.01
C ILE A 274 19.33 6.38 -20.78
N VAL A 275 18.30 6.06 -20.00
CA VAL A 275 17.97 6.75 -18.75
C VAL A 275 18.45 5.90 -17.59
N GLY A 276 19.62 6.26 -17.08
CA GLY A 276 20.28 5.61 -15.94
C GLY A 276 19.59 5.84 -14.59
N SER A 277 20.03 5.12 -13.56
CA SER A 277 19.51 5.18 -12.18
C SER A 277 19.41 6.60 -11.62
N GLY A 278 20.46 7.43 -11.71
CA GLY A 278 20.43 8.79 -11.16
C GLY A 278 19.35 9.70 -11.79
N THR A 279 19.06 9.52 -13.08
CA THR A 279 17.97 10.25 -13.73
C THR A 279 16.61 9.72 -13.25
N ARG A 280 16.45 8.39 -13.20
CA ARG A 280 15.22 7.74 -12.72
C ARG A 280 14.89 8.15 -11.28
N GLU A 281 15.86 8.08 -10.37
CA GLU A 281 15.68 8.41 -8.96
C GLU A 281 15.27 9.87 -8.74
N THR A 282 15.78 10.78 -9.57
CA THR A 282 15.44 12.21 -9.46
C THR A 282 14.06 12.50 -10.03
N LEU A 283 13.73 11.92 -11.19
CA LEU A 283 12.39 11.99 -11.77
C LEU A 283 11.32 11.36 -10.84
N ALA A 284 11.67 10.29 -10.11
CA ALA A 284 10.77 9.65 -9.15
C ALA A 284 10.30 10.61 -8.03
N LYS A 285 11.14 11.59 -7.65
CA LYS A 285 10.85 12.58 -6.59
C LYS A 285 9.88 13.68 -7.03
N LEU A 286 9.63 13.82 -8.33
CA LEU A 286 8.65 14.79 -8.85
C LEU A 286 7.23 14.34 -8.49
N LYS A 287 6.53 15.18 -7.72
CA LYS A 287 5.16 14.95 -7.23
C LYS A 287 4.14 14.95 -8.38
#